data_AF-A0A0E3P1M4-F1
#
_entry.id   AF-A0A0E3P1M4-F1
#
_cell.length_a   1.000
_cell.length_b   1.000
_cell.length_c   1.000
_cell.angle_alpha   90.00
_cell.angle_beta   90.00
_cell.angle_gamma   90.00
#
_symmetry.space_group_name_H-M   'P 1'
#
loop_
_entity.id
_entity.type
_entity.pdbx_description
1 polymer ?
#
loop_
_entity_poly.entity_id
_entity_poly.type
_entity_poly.pdbx_seq_one_letter_code
_entity_poly.pdbx_strand_id
1 'polypeptide(L)'
;MFWSKDYIVERLSKIPRTLEDISIEIFEGVPPASDLVYKADLSKEHCTEASSGCRNPQARISVEQASMEKEVMYPYMDGSVLDEFSIHSTQHQFMLPYEILDYNIKKEYRIFQPDELKARFPVVYKQLMEVKQESGAEKQEIESADCYRLEDESFLQYIKTPKIIITNNYRPHASYDVSGKYVFSGGIGVVLGDPTLYHYVTAVLNSSIARTLPEIWSREKMQGNNRLNSKMIKRFPIEFPKKQITETLISTLCRYLIYLNRQKQTAKDYSIPYCQNLIDFYRRIADLLILDTYITADLDPKLLEVLAENITASGEEFEYSDDINLLIGLQAIKTNILDSADFRKCRFNNEFTNVLATLKNNGIW
;
A
#
# COMPACT_ATOMS: atom_id res chain seq x y z
N MET A 1 15.95 -17.18 26.42
CA MET A 1 17.01 -16.36 25.78
C MET A 1 16.39 -15.02 25.38
N PHE A 2 17.01 -13.88 25.68
CA PHE A 2 16.50 -12.57 25.25
C PHE A 2 17.08 -12.28 23.86
N TRP A 3 16.22 -12.09 22.86
CA TRP A 3 16.66 -11.83 21.49
C TRP A 3 17.09 -10.37 21.37
N SER A 4 18.37 -10.14 21.09
CA SER A 4 18.85 -8.79 20.78
C SER A 4 18.37 -8.36 19.40
N LYS A 5 18.16 -7.05 19.25
CA LYS A 5 17.89 -6.39 17.96
C LYS A 5 18.90 -6.81 16.89
N ASP A 6 20.18 -6.84 17.25
CA ASP A 6 21.25 -7.20 16.33
C ASP A 6 21.16 -8.63 15.80
N TYR A 7 20.74 -9.57 16.65
CA TYR A 7 20.57 -10.97 16.29
C TYR A 7 19.36 -11.18 15.37
N ILE A 8 18.25 -10.45 15.62
CA ILE A 8 17.08 -10.47 14.72
C ILE A 8 17.47 -9.95 13.33
N VAL A 9 18.15 -8.79 13.26
CA VAL A 9 18.61 -8.20 11.99
C VAL A 9 19.57 -9.14 11.26
N GLU A 10 20.53 -9.75 11.96
CA GLU A 10 21.45 -10.72 11.36
C GLU A 10 20.72 -11.93 10.78
N ARG A 11 19.74 -12.48 11.51
CA ARG A 11 18.97 -13.63 11.03
C ARG A 11 18.16 -13.29 9.78
N LEU A 12 17.48 -12.15 9.77
CA LEU A 12 16.69 -11.69 8.63
C LEU A 12 17.57 -11.42 7.40
N SER A 13 18.77 -10.86 7.59
CA SER A 13 19.72 -10.62 6.49
C SER A 13 20.28 -11.89 5.84
N LYS A 14 20.13 -13.06 6.48
CA LYS A 14 20.59 -14.36 5.95
C LYS A 14 19.51 -15.09 5.15
N ILE A 15 18.28 -14.57 5.08
CA ILE A 15 17.22 -15.15 4.26
C ILE A 15 17.59 -14.93 2.79
N PRO A 16 17.77 -15.99 1.99
CA PRO A 16 18.33 -15.87 0.65
C PRO A 16 17.35 -15.32 -0.37
N ARG A 17 16.06 -15.61 -0.20
CA ARG A 17 14.99 -15.17 -1.10
C ARG A 17 14.58 -13.75 -0.76
N THR A 18 14.48 -12.90 -1.77
CA THR A 18 14.05 -11.52 -1.62
C THR A 18 12.76 -11.23 -2.36
N LEU A 19 12.23 -10.02 -2.16
CA LEU A 19 11.07 -9.54 -2.90
C LEU A 19 11.34 -9.43 -4.41
N GLU A 20 12.57 -9.12 -4.81
CA GLU A 20 12.97 -9.14 -6.23
C GLU A 20 12.78 -10.52 -6.86
N ASP A 21 13.09 -11.61 -6.16
CA ASP A 21 12.99 -12.98 -6.69
C ASP A 21 11.55 -13.43 -7.01
N ILE A 22 10.56 -12.81 -6.37
CA ILE A 22 9.12 -13.13 -6.56
C ILE A 22 8.37 -12.04 -7.34
N SER A 23 9.05 -10.97 -7.75
CA SER A 23 8.45 -9.83 -8.44
C SER A 23 8.75 -9.87 -9.93
N ILE A 24 7.78 -9.44 -10.73
CA ILE A 24 7.99 -9.10 -12.14
C ILE A 24 8.75 -7.78 -12.23
N GLU A 25 8.37 -6.79 -11.41
CA GLU A 25 9.04 -5.50 -11.36
C GLU A 25 8.85 -4.80 -10.00
N ILE A 26 9.86 -4.02 -9.62
CA ILE A 26 9.83 -3.09 -8.49
C ILE A 26 10.30 -1.72 -8.98
N PHE A 27 9.39 -0.76 -9.02
CA PHE A 27 9.58 0.54 -9.66
C PHE A 27 9.19 1.71 -8.76
N GLU A 28 9.67 2.91 -9.08
CA GLU A 28 9.38 4.12 -8.31
C GLU A 28 8.11 4.81 -8.84
N GLY A 29 7.38 5.48 -7.93
CA GLY A 29 6.21 6.27 -8.29
C GLY A 29 6.57 7.56 -9.02
N VAL A 30 5.55 8.37 -9.32
CA VAL A 30 5.76 9.69 -9.93
C VAL A 30 6.43 10.66 -8.93
N PRO A 31 7.13 11.70 -9.40
CA PRO A 31 7.69 12.71 -8.51
C PRO A 31 6.61 13.42 -7.67
N PRO A 32 6.84 13.69 -6.37
CA PRO A 32 5.85 14.28 -5.46
C PRO A 32 5.50 15.75 -5.72
N ALA A 33 6.17 16.41 -6.66
CA ALA A 33 5.95 17.80 -7.07
C ALA A 33 5.53 17.88 -8.54
N SER A 34 4.71 16.94 -9.00
CA SER A 34 4.18 16.97 -10.36
C SER A 34 3.05 17.99 -10.47
N ASP A 35 3.18 18.89 -11.43
CA ASP A 35 2.15 19.84 -11.84
C ASP A 35 0.87 19.15 -12.39
N LEU A 36 0.91 17.83 -12.55
CA LEU A 36 -0.17 17.00 -13.08
C LEU A 36 -1.13 16.48 -11.99
N VAL A 37 -0.95 16.89 -10.73
CA VAL A 37 -1.85 16.55 -9.62
C VAL A 37 -2.93 17.60 -9.47
N TYR A 38 -4.19 17.20 -9.57
CA TYR A 38 -5.35 18.07 -9.44
C TYR A 38 -6.30 17.59 -8.35
N LYS A 39 -7.03 18.52 -7.73
CA LYS A 39 -8.09 18.19 -6.78
C LYS A 39 -9.44 18.14 -7.50
N ALA A 40 -10.12 17.01 -7.41
CA ALA A 40 -11.52 16.88 -7.81
C ALA A 40 -12.39 17.51 -6.70
N ASP A 41 -13.05 18.62 -6.99
CA ASP A 41 -13.93 19.29 -6.03
C ASP A 41 -15.23 18.47 -5.90
N LEU A 42 -15.34 17.54 -4.94
CA LEU A 42 -16.63 17.00 -4.55
C LEU A 42 -17.50 18.15 -4.01
N SER A 43 -18.68 18.33 -4.60
CA SER A 43 -19.60 19.45 -4.37
C SER A 43 -19.81 19.82 -2.89
N LYS A 44 -19.91 21.14 -2.64
CA LYS A 44 -20.23 21.82 -1.37
C LYS A 44 -21.11 21.00 -0.42
N GLU A 45 -20.54 20.50 0.67
CA GLU A 45 -21.08 20.62 2.03
C GLU A 45 -20.02 20.11 3.03
N HIS A 46 -19.56 21.04 3.87
CA HIS A 46 -18.68 20.83 5.03
C HIS A 46 -17.33 20.14 4.82
N CYS A 47 -16.27 20.93 4.70
CA CYS A 47 -15.00 20.62 5.38
C CYS A 47 -14.22 21.91 5.63
N THR A 48 -14.18 22.31 6.89
CA THR A 48 -13.20 23.23 7.44
C THR A 48 -11.93 22.45 7.76
N GLU A 49 -10.80 23.10 7.52
CA GLU A 49 -9.44 22.82 8.04
C GLU A 49 -8.45 22.06 7.16
N ALA A 50 -7.28 22.71 7.09
CA ALA A 50 -6.12 22.42 6.27
C ALA A 50 -5.18 21.42 6.93
N SER A 51 -4.43 20.69 6.11
CA SER A 51 -2.96 20.62 6.15
C SER A 51 -2.48 19.41 5.35
N SER A 52 -2.37 19.55 4.03
CA SER A 52 -1.42 18.75 3.25
C SER A 52 -0.45 19.71 2.58
N GLY A 53 0.85 19.45 2.74
CA GLY A 53 1.95 20.29 2.29
C GLY A 53 2.15 20.33 0.77
N CYS A 54 1.07 20.29 -0.02
CA CYS A 54 1.13 20.60 -1.44
C CYS A 54 1.36 22.11 -1.61
N ARG A 55 2.62 22.47 -1.79
CA ARG A 55 3.05 23.85 -2.04
C ARG A 55 2.76 24.21 -3.50
N ASN A 56 1.49 24.37 -3.87
CA ASN A 56 1.02 25.16 -5.02
C ASN A 56 -0.51 25.34 -4.94
N PRO A 57 -1.07 26.53 -5.28
CA PRO A 57 -2.50 26.81 -5.21
C PRO A 57 -3.25 26.02 -6.30
N GLN A 58 -3.77 24.84 -5.95
CA GLN A 58 -4.37 23.88 -6.88
C GLN A 58 -5.57 24.47 -7.66
N ALA A 59 -5.52 24.37 -9.00
CA ALA A 59 -6.65 24.58 -9.89
C ALA A 59 -7.76 23.56 -9.57
N ARG A 60 -8.98 24.06 -9.39
CA ARG A 60 -10.15 23.26 -9.01
C ARG A 60 -10.87 22.74 -10.24
N ILE A 61 -11.07 21.43 -10.33
CA ILE A 61 -11.90 20.82 -11.39
C ILE A 61 -13.28 20.55 -10.80
N SER A 62 -14.34 21.07 -11.42
CA SER A 62 -15.70 20.68 -11.05
C SER A 62 -15.92 19.19 -11.34
N VAL A 63 -16.62 18.46 -10.46
CA VAL A 63 -16.93 17.03 -10.62
C VAL A 63 -17.48 16.71 -12.01
N GLU A 64 -18.31 17.61 -12.55
CA GLU A 64 -18.94 17.48 -13.86
C GLU A 64 -17.89 17.45 -14.99
N GLN A 65 -16.85 18.29 -14.93
CA GLN A 65 -15.79 18.34 -15.95
C GLN A 65 -14.78 17.20 -15.82
N ALA A 66 -14.40 16.83 -14.59
CA ALA A 66 -13.57 15.64 -14.33
C ALA A 66 -14.24 14.34 -14.80
N SER A 67 -15.58 14.32 -14.88
CA SER A 67 -16.32 13.14 -15.32
C SER A 67 -16.30 12.89 -16.84
N MET A 68 -15.95 13.89 -17.65
CA MET A 68 -15.98 13.79 -19.12
C MET A 68 -14.67 13.27 -19.73
N GLU A 69 -13.53 13.41 -19.03
CA GLU A 69 -12.19 13.01 -19.54
C GLU A 69 -11.54 11.93 -18.64
N LYS A 70 -12.34 10.97 -18.16
CA LYS A 70 -11.89 9.90 -17.22
C LYS A 70 -10.78 8.99 -17.76
N GLU A 71 -10.55 8.98 -19.08
CA GLU A 71 -9.52 8.13 -19.71
C GLU A 71 -8.10 8.54 -19.33
N VAL A 72 -7.90 9.83 -19.06
CA VAL A 72 -6.60 10.43 -18.70
C VAL A 72 -6.52 10.84 -17.24
N MET A 73 -7.59 10.64 -16.46
CA MET A 73 -7.65 10.99 -15.04
C MET A 73 -7.61 9.74 -14.17
N TYR A 74 -6.55 9.63 -13.35
CA TYR A 74 -6.30 8.47 -12.50
C TYR A 74 -6.37 8.86 -11.02
N PRO A 75 -6.84 7.99 -10.12
CA PRO A 75 -6.82 8.29 -8.70
C PRO A 75 -5.37 8.46 -8.21
N TYR A 76 -5.12 9.49 -7.41
CA TYR A 76 -3.79 9.82 -6.91
C TYR A 76 -3.63 9.47 -5.43
N MET A 77 -2.47 8.93 -5.08
CA MET A 77 -2.06 8.61 -3.72
C MET A 77 -0.78 9.39 -3.40
N ASP A 78 -0.87 10.30 -2.43
CA ASP A 78 0.29 11.02 -1.92
C ASP A 78 1.05 10.11 -0.94
N GLY A 79 2.35 9.96 -1.16
CA GLY A 79 3.23 9.18 -0.28
C GLY A 79 3.30 9.70 1.16
N SER A 80 2.81 10.91 1.43
CA SER A 80 2.68 11.46 2.79
C SER A 80 1.51 10.86 3.59
N VAL A 81 0.58 10.14 2.95
CA VAL A 81 -0.57 9.53 3.64
C VAL A 81 -0.20 8.13 4.16
N LEU A 82 -0.63 7.83 5.39
CA LEU A 82 -0.38 6.55 6.07
C LEU A 82 -1.41 5.49 5.64
N ASP A 83 -1.17 4.87 4.48
CA ASP A 83 -2.05 3.85 3.90
C ASP A 83 -1.57 2.45 4.26
N GLU A 84 -1.91 1.99 5.47
CA GLU A 84 -1.62 0.61 5.88
C GLU A 84 -2.72 -0.33 5.34
N PHE A 85 -2.31 -1.37 4.60
CA PHE A 85 -3.16 -2.39 3.97
C PHE A 85 -4.08 -1.89 2.84
N SER A 86 -4.78 -0.76 3.01
CA SER A 86 -5.72 -0.22 2.05
C SER A 86 -5.39 1.21 1.64
N ILE A 87 -5.56 1.51 0.35
CA ILE A 87 -5.34 2.84 -0.22
C ILE A 87 -6.50 3.75 0.19
N HIS A 88 -6.18 4.93 0.72
CA HIS A 88 -7.16 5.95 1.01
C HIS A 88 -7.58 6.62 -0.30
N SER A 89 -8.88 6.62 -0.58
CA SER A 89 -9.40 7.38 -1.72
C SER A 89 -9.19 8.87 -1.45
N THR A 90 -8.17 9.47 -2.06
CA THR A 90 -8.01 10.92 -2.00
C THR A 90 -8.97 11.60 -2.98
N GLN A 91 -9.27 12.87 -2.72
CA GLN A 91 -9.96 13.73 -3.70
C GLN A 91 -9.05 14.13 -4.86
N HIS A 92 -7.78 13.69 -4.87
CA HIS A 92 -6.83 14.08 -5.88
C HIS A 92 -6.83 13.08 -7.03
N GLN A 93 -6.72 13.62 -8.23
CA GLN A 93 -6.54 12.87 -9.46
C GLN A 93 -5.23 13.29 -10.10
N PHE A 94 -4.56 12.32 -10.73
CA PHE A 94 -3.37 12.53 -11.51
C PHE A 94 -3.74 12.49 -12.99
N MET A 95 -3.32 13.50 -13.71
CA MET A 95 -3.54 13.59 -15.15
C MET A 95 -2.41 12.88 -15.88
N LEU A 96 -2.74 11.80 -16.58
CA LEU A 96 -1.83 11.03 -17.42
C LEU A 96 -2.21 11.23 -18.89
N PRO A 97 -1.54 12.17 -19.62
CA PRO A 97 -1.75 12.39 -21.05
C PRO A 97 -1.08 11.29 -21.92
N TYR A 98 -1.37 10.03 -21.59
CA TYR A 98 -0.82 8.84 -22.24
C TYR A 98 -1.94 7.88 -22.61
N GLU A 99 -1.79 7.27 -23.78
CA GLU A 99 -2.59 6.15 -24.24
C GLU A 99 -1.88 4.85 -23.88
N ILE A 100 -2.59 3.94 -23.22
CA ILE A 100 -2.10 2.60 -22.92
C ILE A 100 -2.59 1.67 -24.03
N LEU A 101 -1.66 1.07 -24.78
CA LEU A 101 -1.94 0.36 -26.03
C LEU A 101 -2.19 -1.13 -25.83
N ASP A 102 -1.60 -1.72 -24.79
CA ASP A 102 -1.60 -3.16 -24.55
C ASP A 102 -2.13 -3.53 -23.16
N TYR A 103 -2.66 -4.76 -23.03
CA TYR A 103 -3.18 -5.37 -21.82
C TYR A 103 -2.27 -6.43 -21.22
N ASN A 104 -1.06 -6.62 -21.76
CA ASN A 104 -0.01 -7.39 -21.09
C ASN A 104 0.34 -6.79 -19.71
N ILE A 105 1.02 -7.58 -18.86
CA ILE A 105 1.44 -7.13 -17.52
C ILE A 105 2.32 -5.88 -17.62
N LYS A 106 3.30 -5.92 -18.54
CA LYS A 106 4.13 -4.80 -18.95
C LYS A 106 3.51 -4.17 -20.19
N LYS A 107 3.08 -2.92 -20.07
CA LYS A 107 2.24 -2.25 -21.07
C LYS A 107 3.06 -1.36 -21.97
N GLU A 108 2.68 -1.36 -23.24
CA GLU A 108 3.10 -0.35 -24.20
C GLU A 108 2.23 0.90 -24.04
N TYR A 109 2.85 2.06 -24.19
CA TYR A 109 2.16 3.35 -24.08
C TYR A 109 2.65 4.32 -25.14
N ARG A 110 1.80 5.30 -25.46
CA ARG A 110 2.09 6.42 -26.36
C ARG A 110 1.67 7.72 -25.68
N ILE A 111 2.49 8.75 -25.75
CA ILE A 111 2.11 10.09 -25.31
C ILE A 111 1.16 10.73 -26.33
N PHE A 112 0.06 11.33 -25.87
CA PHE A 112 -0.81 12.10 -26.75
C PHE A 112 -0.07 13.31 -27.29
N GLN A 113 -0.19 13.59 -28.60
CA GLN A 113 0.37 14.81 -29.19
C GLN A 113 -0.50 16.02 -28.84
N PRO A 114 0.03 17.25 -28.79
CA PRO A 114 -0.73 18.44 -28.37
C PRO A 114 -2.05 18.64 -29.13
N ASP A 115 -2.05 18.46 -30.46
CA ASP A 115 -3.26 18.57 -31.29
C ASP A 115 -4.29 17.49 -30.96
N GLU A 116 -3.83 16.26 -30.73
CA GLU A 116 -4.69 15.13 -30.34
C GLU A 116 -5.29 15.37 -28.94
N LEU A 117 -4.47 15.85 -28.00
CA LEU A 117 -4.89 16.18 -26.64
C LEU A 117 -5.91 17.33 -26.66
N LYS A 118 -5.67 18.39 -27.43
CA LYS A 118 -6.59 19.53 -27.61
C LYS A 118 -7.93 19.12 -28.21
N ALA A 119 -7.92 18.17 -29.14
CA ALA A 119 -9.13 17.69 -29.82
C ALA A 119 -9.94 16.70 -28.98
N ARG A 120 -9.29 15.74 -28.30
CA ARG A 120 -9.95 14.66 -27.54
C ARG A 120 -10.20 15.01 -26.08
N PHE A 121 -9.29 15.78 -25.48
CA PHE A 121 -9.27 16.11 -24.05
C PHE A 121 -9.07 17.63 -23.83
N PRO A 122 -9.98 18.47 -24.33
CA PRO A 122 -9.83 19.93 -24.28
C PRO A 122 -9.73 20.51 -22.86
N VAL A 123 -10.32 19.86 -21.85
CA VAL A 123 -10.24 20.32 -20.45
C VAL A 123 -8.83 20.12 -19.90
N VAL A 124 -8.29 18.90 -20.07
CA VAL A 124 -6.91 18.54 -19.72
C VAL A 124 -5.89 19.42 -20.44
N TYR A 125 -6.07 19.65 -21.75
CA TYR A 125 -5.19 20.53 -22.52
C TYR A 125 -5.18 21.97 -21.96
N LYS A 126 -6.35 22.51 -21.61
CA LYS A 126 -6.47 23.85 -21.01
C LYS A 126 -5.75 23.93 -19.66
N GLN A 127 -5.80 22.89 -18.84
CA GLN A 127 -5.12 22.86 -17.54
C GLN A 127 -3.61 22.82 -17.67
N LEU A 128 -3.07 22.02 -18.60
CA LEU A 128 -1.63 22.05 -18.90
C LEU A 128 -1.16 23.45 -19.33
N MET A 129 -1.98 24.15 -20.12
CA MET A 129 -1.72 25.53 -20.51
C MET A 129 -1.75 26.52 -19.34
N GLU A 130 -2.59 26.30 -18.33
CA GLU A 130 -2.67 27.13 -17.12
C GLU A 130 -1.41 26.93 -16.25
N VAL A 131 -0.99 25.68 -16.02
CA VAL A 131 0.28 25.39 -15.31
C VAL A 131 1.48 26.00 -16.02
N LYS A 132 1.58 25.85 -17.35
CA LYS A 132 2.67 26.44 -18.14
C LYS A 132 2.74 27.96 -17.96
N GLN A 133 1.60 28.64 -17.88
CA GLN A 133 1.54 30.09 -17.61
C GLN A 133 2.04 30.44 -16.20
N GLU A 134 1.72 29.63 -15.19
CA GLU A 134 2.20 29.83 -13.82
C GLU A 134 3.72 29.67 -13.68
N SER A 135 4.33 28.84 -14.54
CA SER A 135 5.79 28.66 -14.61
C SER A 135 6.55 29.87 -15.20
N GLY A 136 5.85 30.94 -15.61
CA GLY A 136 6.44 32.17 -16.13
C GLY A 136 6.65 32.19 -17.65
N ALA A 137 6.16 31.19 -18.38
CA ALA A 137 6.13 31.22 -19.84
C ALA A 137 5.02 32.16 -20.35
N GLU A 138 5.28 32.90 -21.43
CA GLU A 138 4.24 33.64 -22.16
C GLU A 138 3.10 32.69 -22.58
N LYS A 139 1.91 33.22 -22.90
CA LYS A 139 0.74 32.47 -23.42
C LYS A 139 1.03 31.85 -24.80
N GLN A 140 1.97 30.92 -24.85
CA GLN A 140 2.36 30.17 -26.03
C GLN A 140 1.73 28.78 -25.93
N GLU A 141 1.16 28.31 -27.04
CA GLU A 141 0.58 26.98 -27.15
C GLU A 141 1.58 25.89 -26.74
N ILE A 142 1.08 24.69 -26.44
CA ILE A 142 1.96 23.55 -26.16
C ILE A 142 2.53 23.05 -27.48
N GLU A 143 3.79 23.37 -27.75
CA GLU A 143 4.45 23.07 -29.03
C GLU A 143 4.88 21.60 -29.14
N SER A 144 5.18 20.95 -28.01
CA SER A 144 5.64 19.56 -27.96
C SER A 144 5.05 18.83 -26.77
N ALA A 145 4.85 17.52 -26.93
CA ALA A 145 4.47 16.61 -25.85
C ALA A 145 5.54 16.52 -24.75
N ASP A 146 6.79 16.92 -25.03
CA ASP A 146 7.86 16.98 -24.03
C ASP A 146 7.54 17.92 -22.86
N CYS A 147 6.65 18.92 -23.06
CA CYS A 147 6.24 19.85 -22.00
C CYS A 147 5.50 19.19 -20.83
N TYR A 148 4.93 18.00 -21.04
CA TYR A 148 4.19 17.25 -20.02
C TYR A 148 4.63 15.79 -19.94
N ARG A 149 5.81 15.50 -20.48
CA ARG A 149 6.40 14.17 -20.42
C ARG A 149 6.94 13.91 -19.00
N LEU A 150 6.73 12.70 -18.50
CA LEU A 150 7.27 12.30 -17.20
C LEU A 150 8.76 11.97 -17.35
N GLU A 151 9.57 12.33 -16.36
CA GLU A 151 11.00 12.00 -16.35
C GLU A 151 11.25 10.49 -16.26
N ASP A 152 10.44 9.80 -15.46
CA ASP A 152 10.44 8.34 -15.35
C ASP A 152 9.07 7.79 -15.78
N GLU A 153 9.10 7.01 -16.85
CA GLU A 153 7.93 6.40 -17.47
C GLU A 153 7.77 4.92 -17.09
N SER A 154 8.62 4.38 -16.20
CA SER A 154 8.57 2.98 -15.76
C SER A 154 7.23 2.62 -15.13
N PHE A 155 6.66 3.53 -14.33
CA PHE A 155 5.34 3.39 -13.73
C PHE A 155 4.23 3.17 -14.79
N LEU A 156 4.30 3.82 -15.97
CA LEU A 156 3.27 3.73 -17.00
C LEU A 156 3.12 2.31 -17.54
N GLN A 157 4.19 1.52 -17.51
CA GLN A 157 4.17 0.13 -17.95
C GLN A 157 3.31 -0.77 -17.06
N TYR A 158 2.99 -0.33 -15.84
CA TYR A 158 2.26 -1.12 -14.84
C TYR A 158 0.98 -0.46 -14.34
N ILE A 159 0.53 0.64 -14.97
CA ILE A 159 -0.78 1.22 -14.68
C ILE A 159 -1.89 0.23 -15.06
N LYS A 160 -2.96 0.11 -14.28
CA LYS A 160 -4.02 -0.91 -14.42
C LYS A 160 -3.54 -2.36 -14.25
N THR A 161 -2.37 -2.58 -13.64
CA THR A 161 -1.89 -3.91 -13.23
C THR A 161 -1.92 -3.97 -11.70
N PRO A 162 -2.46 -5.04 -11.08
CA PRO A 162 -2.46 -5.18 -9.63
C PRO A 162 -1.06 -4.97 -9.07
N LYS A 163 -0.94 -4.22 -7.99
CA LYS A 163 0.37 -3.86 -7.42
C LYS A 163 0.28 -3.54 -5.93
N ILE A 164 1.37 -3.79 -5.21
CA ILE A 164 1.55 -3.31 -3.85
C ILE A 164 2.23 -1.95 -3.94
N ILE A 165 1.70 -0.95 -3.26
CA ILE A 165 2.30 0.37 -3.14
C ILE A 165 2.92 0.48 -1.75
N ILE A 166 4.22 0.74 -1.69
CA ILE A 166 4.97 0.92 -0.45
C ILE A 166 5.33 2.39 -0.31
N THR A 167 4.81 3.04 0.72
CA THR A 167 5.18 4.41 1.08
C THR A 167 6.06 4.42 2.32
N ASN A 168 6.92 5.43 2.47
CA ASN A 168 7.74 5.58 3.66
C ASN A 168 7.46 6.93 4.30
N ASN A 169 6.75 6.89 5.42
CA ASN A 169 6.53 8.06 6.25
C ASN A 169 6.98 7.71 7.66
N TYR A 170 8.30 7.79 7.87
CA TYR A 170 9.04 7.29 9.04
C TYR A 170 9.21 5.76 9.11
N ARG A 171 8.23 5.00 8.62
CA ARG A 171 8.27 3.54 8.48
C ARG A 171 7.64 3.12 7.15
N PRO A 172 8.05 1.97 6.58
CA PRO A 172 7.40 1.43 5.39
C PRO A 172 5.98 0.97 5.72
N HIS A 173 5.02 1.42 4.92
CA HIS A 173 3.64 0.97 4.91
C HIS A 173 3.32 0.43 3.52
N ALA A 174 2.59 -0.68 3.46
CA ALA A 174 2.22 -1.30 2.20
C ALA A 174 0.70 -1.36 2.03
N SER A 175 0.22 -0.99 0.85
CA SER A 175 -1.20 -1.07 0.48
C SER A 175 -1.36 -1.86 -0.81
N TYR A 176 -2.42 -2.66 -0.91
CA TYR A 176 -2.68 -3.45 -2.12
C TYR A 176 -3.66 -2.74 -3.06
N ASP A 177 -3.17 -2.31 -4.23
CA ASP A 177 -3.97 -1.81 -5.35
C ASP A 177 -4.39 -2.95 -6.27
N VAL A 178 -5.51 -3.61 -5.96
CA VAL A 178 -6.07 -4.68 -6.81
C VAL A 178 -6.41 -4.19 -8.22
N SER A 179 -6.82 -2.94 -8.36
CA SER A 179 -7.24 -2.37 -9.65
C SER A 179 -6.06 -1.96 -10.53
N GLY A 180 -4.91 -1.73 -9.91
CA GLY A 180 -3.73 -1.15 -10.53
C GLY A 180 -3.87 0.31 -10.97
N LYS A 181 -4.99 0.99 -10.67
CA LYS A 181 -5.31 2.32 -11.24
C LYS A 181 -4.67 3.47 -10.48
N TYR A 182 -4.19 3.27 -9.26
CA TYR A 182 -3.63 4.36 -8.47
C TYR A 182 -2.28 4.79 -9.02
N VAL A 183 -2.15 6.10 -9.24
CA VAL A 183 -0.88 6.79 -9.42
C VAL A 183 -0.42 7.24 -8.05
N PHE A 184 0.84 7.00 -7.71
CA PHE A 184 1.38 7.31 -6.39
C PHE A 184 2.70 8.03 -6.50
N SER A 185 2.99 8.91 -5.55
CA SER A 185 4.28 9.60 -5.45
C SER A 185 5.03 9.25 -4.18
N GLY A 186 6.37 9.41 -4.21
CA GLY A 186 7.22 9.18 -3.04
C GLY A 186 7.18 7.76 -2.47
N GLY A 187 6.68 6.80 -3.25
CA GLY A 187 6.56 5.38 -2.89
C GLY A 187 7.12 4.47 -3.98
N ILE A 188 6.99 3.17 -3.76
CA ILE A 188 7.48 2.10 -4.63
C ILE A 188 6.34 1.16 -4.99
N GLY A 189 6.20 0.86 -6.28
CA GLY A 189 5.28 -0.14 -6.79
C GLY A 189 5.96 -1.50 -6.89
N VAL A 190 5.24 -2.54 -6.49
CA VAL A 190 5.69 -3.94 -6.58
C VAL A 190 4.63 -4.74 -7.34
N VAL A 191 5.02 -5.32 -8.47
CA VAL A 191 4.19 -6.23 -9.27
C VAL A 191 4.73 -7.64 -9.08
N LEU A 192 3.92 -8.53 -8.50
CA LEU A 192 4.31 -9.91 -8.21
C LEU A 192 4.16 -10.81 -9.43
N GLY A 193 5.02 -11.84 -9.51
CA GLY A 193 4.94 -12.89 -10.53
C GLY A 193 3.76 -13.83 -10.36
N ASP A 194 3.32 -14.00 -9.10
CA ASP A 194 2.17 -14.83 -8.74
C ASP A 194 1.09 -13.96 -8.07
N PRO A 195 -0.09 -13.81 -8.68
CA PRO A 195 -1.16 -12.99 -8.14
C PRO A 195 -1.76 -13.55 -6.84
N THR A 196 -1.56 -14.83 -6.53
CA THR A 196 -2.07 -15.42 -5.28
C THR A 196 -1.31 -14.94 -4.04
N LEU A 197 -0.14 -14.32 -4.25
CA LEU A 197 0.75 -13.89 -3.17
C LEU A 197 0.53 -12.45 -2.70
N TYR A 198 -0.30 -11.65 -3.39
CA TYR A 198 -0.47 -10.22 -3.07
C TYR A 198 -0.87 -9.97 -1.62
N HIS A 199 -1.84 -10.73 -1.09
CA HIS A 199 -2.28 -10.59 0.30
C HIS A 199 -1.21 -11.05 1.30
N TYR A 200 -0.52 -12.16 1.02
CA TYR A 200 0.56 -12.65 1.86
C TYR A 200 1.69 -11.61 1.97
N VAL A 201 2.19 -11.15 0.83
CA VAL A 201 3.30 -10.19 0.76
C VAL A 201 2.90 -8.85 1.37
N THR A 202 1.67 -8.38 1.15
CA THR A 202 1.16 -7.15 1.79
C THR A 202 1.15 -7.27 3.31
N ALA A 203 0.75 -8.42 3.86
CA ALA A 203 0.81 -8.64 5.31
C ALA A 203 2.23 -8.66 5.85
N VAL A 204 3.16 -9.33 5.16
CA VAL A 204 4.57 -9.37 5.53
C VAL A 204 5.19 -7.96 5.54
N LEU A 205 4.90 -7.14 4.52
CA LEU A 205 5.43 -5.78 4.40
C LEU A 205 4.88 -4.81 5.46
N ASN A 206 3.72 -5.09 6.05
CA ASN A 206 3.17 -4.33 7.18
C ASN A 206 3.49 -4.96 8.55
N SER A 207 4.21 -6.07 8.58
CA SER A 207 4.48 -6.80 9.81
C SER A 207 5.56 -6.15 10.68
N SER A 208 5.67 -6.61 11.91
CA SER A 208 6.76 -6.25 12.82
C SER A 208 8.18 -6.53 12.27
N ILE A 209 8.32 -7.47 11.32
CA ILE A 209 9.60 -7.78 10.67
C ILE A 209 10.04 -6.64 9.76
N ALA A 210 9.09 -6.06 9.00
CA ALA A 210 9.38 -4.93 8.11
C ALA A 210 9.89 -3.69 8.86
N ARG A 211 9.61 -3.59 10.17
CA ARG A 211 10.14 -2.50 11.02
C ARG A 211 11.65 -2.57 11.22
N THR A 212 12.27 -3.72 11.00
CA THR A 212 13.73 -3.90 11.13
C THR A 212 14.50 -3.50 9.87
N LEU A 213 13.81 -3.26 8.75
CA LEU A 213 14.45 -2.96 7.47
C LEU A 213 15.39 -1.76 7.48
N PRO A 214 15.06 -0.62 8.11
CA PRO A 214 15.98 0.51 8.15
C PRO A 214 17.34 0.12 8.73
N GLU A 215 17.37 -0.81 9.66
CA GLU A 215 18.60 -1.31 10.29
C GLU A 215 19.39 -2.24 9.37
N ILE A 216 18.69 -3.13 8.66
CA ILE A 216 19.29 -4.01 7.64
C ILE A 216 19.96 -3.13 6.57
N TRP A 217 19.24 -2.15 6.03
CA TRP A 217 19.74 -1.23 5.02
C TRP A 217 20.89 -0.34 5.52
N SER A 218 20.84 0.10 6.77
CA SER A 218 21.91 0.88 7.40
C SER A 218 23.21 0.08 7.48
N ARG A 219 23.15 -1.19 7.90
CA ARG A 219 24.32 -2.09 7.93
C ARG A 219 24.90 -2.33 6.55
N GLU A 220 24.04 -2.42 5.54
CA GLU A 220 24.44 -2.62 4.14
C GLU A 220 24.86 -1.33 3.44
N LYS A 221 24.89 -0.19 4.15
CA LYS A 221 25.23 1.15 3.62
C LYS A 221 24.35 1.58 2.44
N MET A 222 23.11 1.10 2.38
CA MET A 222 22.15 1.43 1.32
C MET A 222 21.43 2.78 1.55
N GLN A 223 21.52 3.32 2.76
CA GLN A 223 20.82 4.55 3.15
C GLN A 223 21.68 5.78 2.87
N GLY A 224 21.57 6.34 1.66
CA GLY A 224 22.27 7.57 1.29
C GLY A 224 21.53 8.85 1.72
N ASN A 225 20.19 8.90 1.54
CA ASN A 225 19.40 10.13 1.64
C ASN A 225 18.00 9.92 2.28
N ASN A 226 17.84 9.15 3.36
CA ASN A 226 16.56 8.94 4.11
C ASN A 226 15.27 8.61 3.31
N ARG A 227 15.35 8.47 1.98
CA ARG A 227 14.24 8.21 1.07
C ARG A 227 14.26 6.74 0.68
N LEU A 228 13.07 6.17 0.63
CA LEU A 228 12.86 4.83 0.11
C LEU A 228 13.19 4.83 -1.39
N ASN A 229 13.92 3.83 -1.87
CA ASN A 229 14.18 3.63 -3.30
C ASN A 229 13.99 2.16 -3.68
N SER A 230 13.75 1.92 -4.96
CA SER A 230 13.48 0.59 -5.51
C SER A 230 14.54 -0.45 -5.15
N LYS A 231 15.83 -0.06 -5.16
CA LYS A 231 16.97 -0.96 -4.84
C LYS A 231 16.92 -1.48 -3.40
N MET A 232 16.47 -0.66 -2.45
CA MET A 232 16.34 -1.06 -1.05
C MET A 232 15.21 -2.08 -0.85
N ILE A 233 14.06 -1.85 -1.49
CA ILE A 233 12.89 -2.75 -1.39
C ILE A 233 13.13 -4.08 -2.10
N LYS A 234 13.89 -4.10 -3.21
CA LYS A 234 14.29 -5.34 -3.91
C LYS A 234 14.97 -6.37 -2.99
N ARG A 235 15.65 -5.90 -1.94
CA ARG A 235 16.37 -6.73 -0.96
C ARG A 235 15.54 -7.14 0.25
N PHE A 236 14.27 -6.74 0.32
CA PHE A 236 13.40 -7.16 1.41
C PHE A 236 13.34 -8.70 1.46
N PRO A 237 13.68 -9.33 2.61
CA PRO A 237 13.70 -10.79 2.70
C PRO A 237 12.28 -11.36 2.68
N ILE A 238 12.04 -12.37 1.86
CA ILE A 238 10.75 -13.07 1.78
C ILE A 238 10.95 -14.56 2.10
N GLU A 239 10.37 -14.98 3.21
CA GLU A 239 10.26 -16.38 3.62
C GLU A 239 8.79 -16.81 3.58
N PHE A 240 8.51 -18.07 3.25
CA PHE A 240 7.14 -18.63 3.24
C PHE A 240 7.01 -19.69 4.34
N PRO A 241 5.83 -19.82 4.97
CA PRO A 241 5.63 -20.84 5.97
C PRO A 241 5.71 -22.24 5.37
N LYS A 242 6.24 -23.19 6.14
CA LYS A 242 6.31 -24.61 5.73
C LYS A 242 4.95 -25.25 5.51
N LYS A 243 3.92 -24.74 6.19
CA LYS A 243 2.55 -25.25 6.11
C LYS A 243 1.69 -24.28 5.29
N GLN A 244 1.07 -24.77 4.22
CA GLN A 244 0.19 -23.98 3.36
C GLN A 244 -0.94 -23.31 4.13
N ILE A 245 -1.50 -23.98 5.15
CA ILE A 245 -2.57 -23.40 5.99
C ILE A 245 -2.13 -22.10 6.68
N THR A 246 -0.87 -22.00 7.09
CA THR A 246 -0.34 -20.78 7.71
C THR A 246 -0.29 -19.63 6.70
N GLU A 247 0.10 -19.91 5.45
CA GLU A 247 0.08 -18.93 4.37
C GLU A 247 -1.34 -18.44 4.08
N THR A 248 -2.29 -19.39 3.95
CA THR A 248 -3.71 -19.09 3.74
C THR A 248 -4.30 -18.26 4.86
N LEU A 249 -3.94 -18.55 6.11
CA LEU A 249 -4.35 -17.78 7.29
C LEU A 249 -3.81 -16.35 7.23
N ILE A 250 -2.52 -16.18 6.93
CA ILE A 250 -1.89 -14.85 6.79
C ILE A 250 -2.58 -14.04 5.68
N SER A 251 -2.79 -14.65 4.51
CA SER A 251 -3.50 -14.00 3.40
C SER A 251 -4.93 -13.63 3.77
N THR A 252 -5.67 -14.50 4.46
CA THR A 252 -7.05 -14.21 4.90
C THR A 252 -7.10 -13.09 5.94
N LEU A 253 -6.15 -13.08 6.89
CA LEU A 253 -6.00 -11.98 7.85
C LEU A 253 -5.66 -10.66 7.16
N CYS A 254 -4.83 -10.68 6.10
CA CYS A 254 -4.58 -9.49 5.30
C CYS A 254 -5.88 -8.95 4.67
N ARG A 255 -6.73 -9.83 4.15
CA ARG A 255 -8.03 -9.45 3.58
C ARG A 255 -8.94 -8.82 4.63
N TYR A 256 -9.00 -9.38 5.85
CA TYR A 256 -9.70 -8.73 6.96
C TYR A 256 -9.12 -7.35 7.29
N LEU A 257 -7.80 -7.20 7.29
CA LEU A 257 -7.13 -5.93 7.56
C LEU A 257 -7.38 -4.89 6.46
N ILE A 258 -7.42 -5.28 5.19
CA ILE A 258 -7.81 -4.41 4.07
C ILE A 258 -9.24 -3.90 4.28
N TYR A 259 -10.19 -4.80 4.54
CA TYR A 259 -11.58 -4.43 4.83
C TYR A 259 -11.68 -3.45 6.00
N LEU A 260 -11.07 -3.80 7.14
CA LEU A 260 -11.17 -3.00 8.36
C LEU A 260 -10.53 -1.62 8.22
N ASN A 261 -9.39 -1.50 7.52
CA ASN A 261 -8.78 -0.20 7.27
C ASN A 261 -9.66 0.65 6.34
N ARG A 262 -10.26 0.06 5.30
CA ARG A 262 -11.27 0.76 4.49
C ARG A 262 -12.46 1.26 5.31
N GLN A 263 -13.04 0.39 6.14
CA GLN A 263 -14.16 0.79 7.01
C GLN A 263 -13.76 1.89 7.99
N LYS A 264 -12.54 1.86 8.52
CA LYS A 264 -12.03 2.92 9.40
C LYS A 264 -11.93 4.27 8.68
N GLN A 265 -11.58 4.28 7.39
CA GLN A 265 -11.47 5.50 6.58
C GLN A 265 -12.83 6.17 6.32
N THR A 266 -13.88 5.37 6.18
CA THR A 266 -15.24 5.85 5.90
C THR A 266 -16.11 5.98 7.15
N ALA A 267 -15.64 5.47 8.29
CA ALA A 267 -16.35 5.50 9.56
C ALA A 267 -16.47 6.93 10.12
N LYS A 268 -17.58 7.18 10.81
CA LYS A 268 -17.71 8.35 11.69
C LYS A 268 -16.75 8.23 12.87
N ASP A 269 -16.32 9.36 13.42
CA ASP A 269 -15.31 9.44 14.49
C ASP A 269 -15.54 8.49 15.67
N TYR A 270 -16.80 8.29 16.07
CA TYR A 270 -17.15 7.43 17.21
C TYR A 270 -17.01 5.92 16.92
N SER A 271 -17.00 5.50 15.65
CA SER A 271 -16.85 4.09 15.23
C SER A 271 -15.39 3.71 15.00
N ILE A 272 -14.47 4.68 14.95
CA ILE A 272 -13.03 4.47 14.77
C ILE A 272 -12.43 3.60 15.88
N PRO A 273 -12.72 3.81 17.18
CA PRO A 273 -12.13 2.97 18.24
C PRO A 273 -12.51 1.49 18.12
N TYR A 274 -13.73 1.21 17.67
CA TYR A 274 -14.20 -0.15 17.46
C TYR A 274 -13.46 -0.85 16.31
N CYS A 275 -13.34 -0.17 15.16
CA CYS A 275 -12.55 -0.69 14.03
C CYS A 275 -11.09 -0.87 14.40
N GLN A 276 -10.50 0.09 15.13
CA GLN A 276 -9.11 0.01 15.59
C GLN A 276 -8.88 -1.22 16.47
N ASN A 277 -9.83 -1.56 17.35
CA ASN A 277 -9.71 -2.72 18.22
C ASN A 277 -9.67 -4.05 17.44
N LEU A 278 -10.48 -4.17 16.38
CA LEU A 278 -10.44 -5.32 15.47
C LEU A 278 -9.15 -5.35 14.66
N ILE A 279 -8.73 -4.21 14.12
CA ILE A 279 -7.45 -4.06 13.39
C ILE A 279 -6.29 -4.52 14.26
N ASP A 280 -6.21 -4.06 15.51
CA ASP A 280 -5.15 -4.44 16.44
C ASP A 280 -5.15 -5.93 16.74
N PHE A 281 -6.33 -6.54 16.89
CA PHE A 281 -6.48 -7.97 17.15
C PHE A 281 -5.97 -8.81 15.97
N TYR A 282 -6.48 -8.57 14.76
CA TYR A 282 -6.12 -9.36 13.59
C TYR A 282 -4.67 -9.13 13.15
N ARG A 283 -4.18 -7.89 13.29
CA ARG A 283 -2.78 -7.55 13.04
C ARG A 283 -1.85 -8.32 13.98
N ARG A 284 -2.19 -8.43 15.27
CA ARG A 284 -1.39 -9.21 16.23
C ARG A 284 -1.32 -10.70 15.86
N ILE A 285 -2.42 -11.28 15.37
CA ILE A 285 -2.42 -12.67 14.92
C ILE A 285 -1.58 -12.83 13.65
N ALA A 286 -1.73 -11.92 12.67
CA ALA A 286 -0.93 -11.95 11.43
C ALA A 286 0.57 -11.81 11.74
N ASP A 287 0.94 -10.81 12.55
CA ASP A 287 2.31 -10.59 13.03
C ASP A 287 2.87 -11.85 13.69
N LEU A 288 2.05 -12.55 14.47
CA LEU A 288 2.45 -13.77 15.15
C LEU A 288 2.77 -14.91 14.18
N LEU A 289 1.91 -15.16 13.19
CA LEU A 289 2.13 -16.19 12.18
C LEU A 289 3.35 -15.86 11.29
N ILE A 290 3.55 -14.57 10.99
CA ILE A 290 4.69 -14.09 10.20
C ILE A 290 5.99 -14.22 11.01
N LEU A 291 6.01 -13.83 12.28
CA LEU A 291 7.19 -13.99 13.12
C LEU A 291 7.59 -15.45 13.31
N ASP A 292 6.61 -16.34 13.46
CA ASP A 292 6.87 -17.78 13.51
C ASP A 292 7.55 -18.27 12.23
N THR A 293 7.08 -17.80 11.08
CA THR A 293 7.62 -18.15 9.76
C THR A 293 9.09 -17.74 9.62
N TYR A 294 9.47 -16.55 10.08
CA TYR A 294 10.81 -15.99 9.83
C TYR A 294 11.81 -16.31 10.95
N ILE A 295 11.35 -16.47 12.18
CA ILE A 295 12.23 -16.45 13.36
C ILE A 295 12.12 -17.73 14.17
N THR A 296 10.94 -18.05 14.71
CA THR A 296 10.85 -19.02 15.81
C THR A 296 10.55 -20.45 15.33
N ALA A 297 9.68 -20.62 14.34
CA ALA A 297 9.21 -21.92 13.84
C ALA A 297 8.74 -22.88 14.95
N ASP A 298 8.10 -22.34 15.97
CA ASP A 298 7.74 -22.98 17.24
C ASP A 298 6.28 -22.78 17.64
N LEU A 299 5.43 -22.25 16.76
CA LEU A 299 4.03 -21.98 17.06
C LEU A 299 3.29 -23.24 17.51
N ASP A 300 2.52 -23.10 18.60
CA ASP A 300 1.67 -24.16 19.12
C ASP A 300 0.71 -24.67 18.01
N PRO A 301 0.78 -25.96 17.62
CA PRO A 301 -0.12 -26.52 16.62
C PRO A 301 -1.60 -26.33 16.97
N LYS A 302 -1.96 -26.34 18.26
CA LYS A 302 -3.35 -26.11 18.69
C LYS A 302 -3.82 -24.69 18.41
N LEU A 303 -2.92 -23.71 18.51
CA LEU A 303 -3.23 -22.33 18.14
C LEU A 303 -3.55 -22.26 16.64
N LEU A 304 -2.74 -22.93 15.82
CA LEU A 304 -2.98 -22.97 14.38
C LEU A 304 -4.32 -23.64 14.04
N GLU A 305 -4.70 -24.71 14.73
CA GLU A 305 -6.00 -25.38 14.59
C GLU A 305 -7.16 -24.43 14.94
N VAL A 306 -7.11 -23.77 16.11
CA VAL A 306 -8.15 -22.81 16.51
C VAL A 306 -8.28 -21.67 15.50
N LEU A 307 -7.16 -21.15 15.00
CA LEU A 307 -7.16 -20.09 14.00
C LEU A 307 -7.77 -20.59 12.68
N ALA A 308 -7.41 -21.79 12.22
CA ALA A 308 -7.93 -22.39 10.99
C ALA A 308 -9.44 -22.69 11.04
N GLU A 309 -9.96 -23.07 12.22
CA GLU A 309 -11.40 -23.31 12.40
C GLU A 309 -12.24 -22.03 12.35
N ASN A 310 -11.66 -20.89 12.75
CA ASN A 310 -12.41 -19.64 12.93
C ASN A 310 -12.17 -18.62 11.80
N ILE A 311 -10.96 -18.53 11.27
CA ILE A 311 -10.59 -17.59 10.22
C ILE A 311 -10.94 -18.22 8.87
N THR A 312 -11.98 -17.70 8.25
CA THR A 312 -12.53 -18.24 7.00
C THR A 312 -12.56 -17.17 5.92
N ALA A 313 -12.16 -17.54 4.70
CA ALA A 313 -12.27 -16.65 3.56
C ALA A 313 -13.75 -16.53 3.16
N SER A 314 -14.40 -15.42 3.53
CA SER A 314 -15.81 -15.17 3.18
C SER A 314 -15.93 -14.73 1.72
N GLY A 315 -15.86 -15.67 0.76
CA GLY A 315 -16.07 -15.38 -0.67
C GLY A 315 -14.93 -14.65 -1.38
N GLU A 316 -15.08 -14.43 -2.68
CA GLU A 316 -14.14 -13.67 -3.52
C GLU A 316 -14.27 -12.16 -3.24
N GLU A 317 -13.13 -11.46 -3.15
CA GLU A 317 -13.02 -9.99 -3.04
C GLU A 317 -13.82 -9.30 -1.91
N PHE A 318 -14.25 -10.01 -0.86
CA PHE A 318 -15.01 -9.40 0.25
C PHE A 318 -14.29 -8.24 0.93
N GLU A 319 -12.95 -8.22 0.87
CA GLU A 319 -12.15 -7.15 1.45
C GLU A 319 -12.40 -5.79 0.79
N TYR A 320 -13.04 -5.81 -0.38
CA TYR A 320 -13.47 -4.62 -1.10
C TYR A 320 -14.98 -4.31 -0.96
N SER A 321 -15.71 -5.08 -0.16
CA SER A 321 -17.13 -4.88 0.12
C SER A 321 -17.38 -3.74 1.11
N ASP A 322 -18.51 -3.06 0.95
CA ASP A 322 -19.01 -2.04 1.88
C ASP A 322 -20.08 -2.61 2.85
N ASP A 323 -20.25 -3.94 2.88
CA ASP A 323 -21.24 -4.61 3.75
C ASP A 323 -20.82 -4.53 5.23
N ILE A 324 -21.59 -3.81 6.04
CA ILE A 324 -21.40 -3.68 7.49
C ILE A 324 -21.56 -5.03 8.22
N ASN A 325 -22.29 -6.00 7.67
CA ASN A 325 -22.46 -7.31 8.30
C ASN A 325 -21.13 -8.07 8.40
N LEU A 326 -20.17 -7.80 7.52
CA LEU A 326 -18.82 -8.36 7.62
C LEU A 326 -18.12 -7.88 8.90
N LEU A 327 -18.30 -6.63 9.31
CA LEU A 327 -17.75 -6.12 10.57
C LEU A 327 -18.29 -6.87 11.79
N ILE A 328 -19.60 -7.17 11.79
CA ILE A 328 -20.24 -7.98 12.84
C ILE A 328 -19.68 -9.41 12.82
N GLY A 329 -19.53 -10.00 11.64
CA GLY A 329 -18.92 -11.32 11.45
C GLY A 329 -17.49 -11.38 11.99
N LEU A 330 -16.67 -10.37 11.69
CA LEU A 330 -15.30 -10.26 12.21
C LEU A 330 -15.27 -10.09 13.73
N GLN A 331 -16.24 -9.41 14.34
CA GLN A 331 -16.33 -9.37 15.79
C GLN A 331 -16.70 -10.73 16.39
N ALA A 332 -17.61 -11.47 15.75
CA ALA A 332 -17.99 -12.81 16.18
C ALA A 332 -16.82 -13.80 16.08
N ILE A 333 -16.06 -13.77 14.98
CA ILE A 333 -14.83 -14.57 14.80
C ILE A 333 -13.84 -14.29 15.94
N LYS A 334 -13.59 -13.00 16.24
CA LYS A 334 -12.73 -12.62 17.35
C LYS A 334 -13.22 -13.20 18.68
N THR A 335 -14.51 -13.09 18.98
CA THR A 335 -15.10 -13.65 20.21
C THR A 335 -14.92 -15.16 20.26
N ASN A 336 -15.20 -15.88 19.18
CA ASN A 336 -15.05 -17.34 19.11
C ASN A 336 -13.61 -17.79 19.35
N ILE A 337 -12.62 -17.07 18.78
CA ILE A 337 -11.20 -17.35 19.02
C ILE A 337 -10.86 -17.14 20.51
N LEU A 338 -11.28 -16.04 21.11
CA LEU A 338 -10.98 -15.71 22.52
C LEU A 338 -11.69 -16.64 23.52
N ASP A 339 -12.87 -17.13 23.16
CA ASP A 339 -13.67 -18.03 23.99
C ASP A 339 -13.31 -19.52 23.79
N SER A 340 -12.53 -19.84 22.76
CA SER A 340 -11.97 -21.18 22.60
C SER A 340 -11.15 -21.58 23.84
N ALA A 341 -11.53 -22.72 24.43
CA ALA A 341 -10.84 -23.28 25.58
C ALA A 341 -9.39 -23.62 25.26
N ASP A 342 -9.08 -23.94 24.00
CA ASP A 342 -7.73 -24.24 23.55
C ASP A 342 -6.93 -22.96 23.32
N PHE A 343 -7.53 -21.88 22.81
CA PHE A 343 -6.84 -20.58 22.71
C PHE A 343 -6.35 -20.08 24.07
N ARG A 344 -7.17 -20.21 25.13
CA ARG A 344 -6.79 -19.83 26.50
C ARG A 344 -5.66 -20.70 27.08
N LYS A 345 -5.45 -21.90 26.52
CA LYS A 345 -4.39 -22.83 26.91
C LYS A 345 -3.15 -22.72 26.04
N CYS A 346 -3.26 -22.09 24.86
CA CYS A 346 -2.14 -21.85 23.97
C CYS A 346 -1.09 -21.05 24.73
N ARG A 347 0.10 -21.61 24.87
CA ARG A 347 1.23 -20.90 25.46
C ARG A 347 1.98 -20.20 24.35
N PHE A 348 2.03 -18.88 24.40
CA PHE A 348 3.03 -18.15 23.64
C PHE A 348 4.38 -18.41 24.31
N ASN A 349 5.34 -18.96 23.55
CA ASN A 349 6.68 -19.18 24.09
C ASN A 349 7.24 -17.84 24.59
N ASN A 350 8.00 -17.88 25.69
CA ASN A 350 8.71 -16.71 26.21
C ASN A 350 9.63 -16.12 25.13
N GLU A 351 10.16 -16.93 24.21
CA GLU A 351 10.95 -16.46 23.08
C GLU A 351 10.15 -15.56 22.14
N PHE A 352 8.95 -15.97 21.75
CA PHE A 352 8.04 -15.18 20.92
C PHE A 352 7.69 -13.84 21.58
N THR A 353 7.37 -13.86 22.87
CA THR A 353 7.05 -12.66 23.64
C THR A 353 8.25 -11.71 23.72
N ASN A 354 9.46 -12.25 23.88
CA ASN A 354 10.70 -11.46 23.88
C ASN A 354 10.99 -10.83 22.51
N VAL A 355 10.83 -11.58 21.41
CA VAL A 355 11.03 -11.06 20.05
C VAL A 355 10.06 -9.91 19.76
N LEU A 356 8.77 -10.12 20.04
CA LEU A 356 7.76 -9.07 19.91
C LEU A 356 8.06 -7.85 20.79
N ALA A 357 8.48 -8.06 22.04
CA ALA A 357 8.86 -6.98 22.92
C ALA A 357 10.06 -6.21 22.37
N THR A 358 11.09 -6.87 21.85
CA THR A 358 12.24 -6.22 21.21
C THR A 358 11.80 -5.41 19.98
N LEU A 359 10.96 -5.98 19.10
CA LEU A 359 10.47 -5.29 17.89
C LEU A 359 9.52 -4.11 18.20
N LYS A 360 8.82 -4.14 19.35
CA LYS A 360 7.91 -3.06 19.78
C LYS A 360 8.57 -1.99 20.64
N ASN A 361 9.46 -2.38 21.56
CA ASN A 361 10.10 -1.50 22.55
C ASN A 361 11.31 -0.74 22.00
N ASN A 362 11.79 -1.07 20.80
CA ASN A 362 12.75 -0.23 20.10
C ASN A 362 12.14 1.12 19.66
N GLY A 363 11.10 1.63 20.31
CA GLY A 363 10.42 2.91 20.05
C GLY A 363 11.25 4.18 20.25
N ILE A 364 12.58 4.09 20.29
CA ILE A 364 13.46 5.20 19.92
C ILE A 364 13.79 5.00 18.43
N TRP A 365 12.82 5.37 17.59
CA TRP A 365 13.07 5.70 16.20
C TRP A 365 12.34 6.98 15.95
#